data_AF-A0A497KVJ1-F1
#
_entry.id   AF-A0A497KVJ1-F1
#
_cell.length_a   1.000
_cell.length_b   1.000
_cell.length_c   1.000
_cell.angle_alpha   90.00
_cell.angle_beta   90.00
_cell.angle_gamma   90.00
#
_symmetry.space_group_name_H-M   'P 1'
#
loop_
_entity.id
_entity.type
_entity.pdbx_description
1 polymer ?
#
loop_
_entity_poly.entity_id
_entity_poly.type
_entity_poly.pdbx_seq_one_letter_code
_entity_poly.pdbx_strand_id
1 'polypeptide(L)'
;MVEFIKADLTCMPQIKNESVDLIVCHATIRAINNRPLKAVKALSEFYRVLKKGGWLIIDDESPLPKLRRLRRKCKLSVGKPTSLWLSSSMANITQRYALKKLEFAAKIVGFKDIELQKFEGGWPSEEDMSEWREKMREMINRIDDEDLKAAFPKSG
;
A
#
# COMPACT_ATOMS: atom_id res chain seq x y z
N MET A 1 -10.89 -22.29 -3.18
CA MET A 1 -10.42 -22.54 -1.80
C MET A 1 -9.67 -21.30 -1.35
N VAL A 2 -9.97 -20.78 -0.15
CA VAL A 2 -9.31 -19.59 0.42
C VAL A 2 -8.78 -20.00 1.78
N GLU A 3 -7.53 -19.61 2.07
CA GLU A 3 -6.86 -19.89 3.33
C GLU A 3 -6.37 -18.57 3.95
N PHE A 4 -6.49 -18.45 5.26
CA PHE A 4 -6.02 -17.28 6.01
C PHE A 4 -4.86 -17.69 6.90
N ILE A 5 -3.73 -17.01 6.73
CA ILE A 5 -2.49 -17.30 7.46
C ILE A 5 -2.11 -16.06 8.25
N LYS A 6 -1.97 -16.19 9.56
CA LYS A 6 -1.37 -15.14 10.40
C LYS A 6 0.14 -15.13 10.15
N ALA A 7 0.69 -14.01 9.69
CA ALA A 7 2.11 -13.88 9.38
C ALA A 7 2.67 -12.48 9.69
N ASP A 8 3.94 -12.42 10.08
CA ASP A 8 4.73 -11.18 10.06
C ASP A 8 5.34 -11.04 8.67
N LEU A 9 5.00 -9.97 7.96
CA LEU A 9 5.46 -9.77 6.58
C LEU A 9 6.98 -9.59 6.48
N THR A 10 7.68 -9.34 7.60
CA THR A 10 9.15 -9.29 7.66
C THR A 10 9.81 -10.64 7.94
N CYS A 11 9.02 -11.68 8.25
CA CYS A 11 9.46 -13.07 8.46
C CYS A 11 8.26 -14.03 8.36
N MET A 12 8.13 -14.72 7.23
CA MET A 12 7.01 -15.61 6.88
C MET A 12 7.44 -17.08 6.73
N PRO A 13 8.04 -17.73 7.76
CA PRO A 13 8.55 -19.11 7.66
C PRO A 13 7.47 -20.16 7.33
N GLN A 14 6.21 -19.88 7.65
CA GLN A 14 5.05 -20.72 7.34
C GLN A 14 4.71 -20.75 5.84
N ILE A 15 5.24 -19.82 5.05
CA ILE A 15 5.07 -19.79 3.59
C ILE A 15 6.34 -20.32 2.93
N LYS A 16 6.18 -21.38 2.14
CA LYS A 16 7.29 -22.04 1.44
C LYS A 16 7.97 -21.10 0.44
N ASN A 17 9.26 -21.31 0.21
CA ASN A 17 10.01 -20.64 -0.86
C ASN A 17 9.38 -20.97 -2.21
N GLU A 18 9.41 -20.02 -3.14
CA GLU A 18 8.96 -20.20 -4.53
C GLU A 18 7.58 -20.90 -4.64
N SER A 19 6.61 -20.49 -3.80
CA SER A 19 5.29 -21.12 -3.73
C SER A 19 4.14 -20.26 -4.25
N VAL A 20 4.36 -18.95 -4.39
CA VAL A 20 3.35 -17.97 -4.78
C VAL A 20 3.61 -17.43 -6.19
N ASP A 21 2.59 -17.42 -7.05
CA ASP A 21 2.70 -16.89 -8.42
C ASP A 21 2.51 -15.36 -8.48
N LEU A 22 1.65 -14.82 -7.60
CA LEU A 22 1.30 -13.41 -7.54
C LEU A 22 1.14 -12.99 -6.07
N ILE A 23 1.81 -11.90 -5.69
CA ILE A 23 1.57 -11.20 -4.43
C ILE A 23 0.91 -9.87 -4.73
N VAL A 24 -0.21 -9.60 -4.08
CA VAL A 24 -0.86 -8.29 -4.06
C VAL A 24 -0.74 -7.71 -2.66
N CYS A 25 0.02 -6.63 -2.53
CA CYS A 25 0.26 -5.92 -1.29
C CYS A 25 -0.39 -4.54 -1.39
N HIS A 26 -1.59 -4.40 -0.82
CA HIS A 26 -2.37 -3.18 -0.89
C HIS A 26 -2.36 -2.44 0.45
N ALA A 27 -2.10 -1.14 0.44
CA ALA A 27 -2.10 -0.22 1.58
C ALA A 27 -1.28 -0.69 2.80
N THR A 28 -0.20 -1.46 2.57
CA THR A 28 0.46 -2.23 3.64
C THR A 28 1.94 -1.88 3.85
N ILE A 29 2.70 -1.53 2.80
CA ILE A 29 4.15 -1.26 2.92
C ILE A 29 4.42 -0.10 3.87
N ARG A 30 3.59 0.95 3.82
CA ARG A 30 3.68 2.10 4.70
C ARG A 30 3.52 1.71 6.17
N ALA A 31 2.55 0.85 6.48
CA ALA A 31 2.33 0.37 7.84
C ALA A 31 3.52 -0.44 8.37
N ILE A 32 4.13 -1.25 7.51
CA ILE A 32 5.32 -2.06 7.85
C ILE A 32 6.56 -1.17 8.03
N ASN A 33 6.70 -0.12 7.21
CA ASN A 33 7.90 0.73 7.19
C ASN A 33 7.98 1.74 8.35
N ASN A 34 7.45 1.37 9.51
CA ASN A 34 7.48 2.17 10.74
C ASN A 34 8.83 2.17 11.46
N ARG A 35 9.77 1.31 11.03
CA ARG A 35 11.15 1.25 11.52
C ARG A 35 12.10 1.04 10.35
N PRO A 36 13.37 1.47 10.46
CA PRO A 36 14.37 1.25 9.42
C PRO A 36 14.42 -0.21 8.95
N LEU A 37 14.63 -0.40 7.65
CA LEU A 37 14.83 -1.69 6.97
C LEU A 37 13.65 -2.67 6.96
N LYS A 38 12.52 -2.40 7.65
CA LYS A 38 11.38 -3.32 7.62
C LYS A 38 10.77 -3.50 6.23
N ALA A 39 10.68 -2.44 5.44
CA ALA A 39 10.22 -2.56 4.05
C ALA A 39 11.17 -3.44 3.21
N VAL A 40 12.49 -3.34 3.42
CA VAL A 40 13.48 -4.18 2.75
C VAL A 40 13.33 -5.65 3.16
N LYS A 41 13.13 -5.91 4.46
CA LYS A 41 12.87 -7.26 4.96
C LYS A 41 11.58 -7.85 4.38
N ALA A 42 10.51 -7.07 4.31
CA ALA A 42 9.27 -7.52 3.71
C ALA A 42 9.43 -7.82 2.21
N LEU A 43 10.11 -6.94 1.47
CA LEU A 43 10.45 -7.20 0.07
C LEU A 43 11.31 -8.47 -0.08
N SER A 44 12.27 -8.71 0.82
CA SER A 44 13.09 -9.93 0.82
C SER A 44 12.25 -11.18 1.03
N GLU A 45 11.26 -11.13 1.93
CA GLU A 45 10.34 -12.23 2.15
C GLU A 45 9.40 -12.44 0.96
N PHE A 46 8.91 -11.37 0.33
CA PHE A 46 8.14 -11.47 -0.91
C PHE A 46 8.95 -12.11 -2.02
N TYR A 47 10.21 -11.71 -2.19
CA TYR A 47 11.12 -12.30 -3.18
C TYR A 47 11.34 -13.80 -2.92
N ARG A 48 11.53 -14.21 -1.66
CA ARG A 48 11.73 -15.61 -1.27
C ARG A 48 10.51 -16.49 -1.59
N VAL A 49 9.31 -16.02 -1.28
CA VAL A 49 8.08 -16.83 -1.45
C VAL A 49 7.54 -16.81 -2.87
N LEU A 50 7.89 -15.79 -3.67
CA LEU A 50 7.52 -15.72 -5.08
C LEU A 50 8.26 -16.79 -5.89
N LYS A 51 7.51 -17.46 -6.76
CA LYS A 51 8.09 -18.32 -7.81
C LYS A 51 8.92 -17.49 -8.77
N LYS A 52 9.86 -18.15 -9.45
CA LYS A 52 10.59 -17.56 -10.57
C LYS A 52 9.61 -17.08 -11.65
N GLY A 53 9.70 -15.79 -11.98
CA GLY A 53 8.78 -15.15 -12.93
C GLY A 53 7.41 -14.77 -12.35
N GLY A 54 7.22 -14.91 -11.03
CA GLY A 54 6.07 -14.42 -10.30
C GLY A 54 6.02 -12.89 -10.22
N TRP A 55 4.85 -12.37 -9.84
CA TRP A 55 4.56 -10.94 -9.89
C TRP A 55 4.33 -10.38 -8.48
N LEU A 56 4.83 -9.17 -8.24
CA LEU A 56 4.56 -8.42 -7.01
C LEU A 56 3.87 -7.11 -7.39
N ILE A 57 2.67 -6.90 -6.86
CA ILE A 57 1.92 -5.65 -7.02
C ILE A 57 1.89 -4.97 -5.65
N ILE A 58 2.40 -3.75 -5.56
CA ILE A 58 2.32 -2.92 -4.35
C ILE A 58 1.51 -1.68 -4.65
N ASP A 59 0.28 -1.61 -4.16
CA ASP A 59 -0.47 -0.36 -4.15
C ASP A 59 -0.42 0.21 -2.74
N ASP A 60 -0.09 1.48 -2.57
CA ASP A 60 -0.02 2.08 -1.23
C ASP A 60 -0.45 3.55 -1.26
N GLU A 61 -1.07 3.98 -0.17
CA GLU A 61 -1.52 5.34 -0.02
C GLU A 61 -0.34 6.26 0.23
N SER A 62 -0.12 7.14 -0.73
CA SER A 62 0.82 8.23 -0.55
C SER A 62 0.30 9.26 0.46
N PRO A 63 1.16 9.89 1.26
CA PRO A 63 0.78 11.13 1.94
C PRO A 63 0.23 12.15 0.93
N LEU A 64 -0.89 12.77 1.31
CA LEU A 64 -1.56 13.81 0.52
C LEU A 64 -0.59 14.97 0.24
N PRO A 65 -0.45 15.42 -1.01
CA PRO A 65 0.25 16.67 -1.29
C PRO A 65 -0.56 17.88 -0.77
N LYS A 66 0.12 18.91 -0.26
CA LYS A 66 -0.43 20.29 -0.31
C LYS A 66 -0.69 20.63 -1.78
N LEU A 67 -1.92 21.04 -2.10
CA LEU A 67 -2.47 21.25 -3.45
C LEU A 67 -1.46 21.81 -4.46
N ARG A 68 -1.22 21.08 -5.56
CA ARG A 68 -0.88 21.67 -6.87
C ARG A 68 -1.16 20.68 -8.02
N ARG A 69 -1.84 21.16 -9.06
CA ARG A 69 -2.27 20.39 -10.24
C ARG A 69 -1.12 20.17 -11.22
N LEU A 70 -0.95 18.93 -11.71
CA LEU A 70 -0.21 18.64 -12.95
C LEU A 70 -0.66 17.29 -13.53
N ARG A 71 -1.22 17.32 -14.73
CA ARG A 71 -1.68 16.16 -15.52
C ARG A 71 -0.54 15.59 -16.35
N ARG A 72 -0.47 14.25 -16.50
CA ARG A 72 0.10 13.54 -17.66
C ARG A 72 -0.32 12.06 -17.64
N LYS A 73 -0.69 11.53 -18.81
CA LYS A 73 -1.04 10.13 -19.09
C LYS A 73 0.11 9.43 -19.81
N CYS A 74 0.36 8.14 -19.55
CA CYS A 74 1.11 7.23 -20.43
C CYS A 74 0.53 5.80 -20.35
N LYS A 75 0.63 5.03 -21.45
CA LYS A 75 0.03 3.68 -21.69
C LYS A 75 1.09 2.67 -22.20
N LEU A 76 0.88 1.38 -21.86
CA LEU A 76 1.33 0.07 -22.44
C LEU A 76 2.87 -0.24 -22.55
N SER A 77 3.42 -1.48 -22.55
CA SER A 77 2.97 -2.89 -22.43
C SER A 77 4.16 -3.88 -22.29
N VAL A 78 4.02 -4.92 -21.43
CA VAL A 78 4.47 -6.35 -21.43
C VAL A 78 5.86 -6.77 -21.97
N GLY A 79 6.67 -7.44 -21.13
CA GLY A 79 7.89 -8.17 -21.57
C GLY A 79 8.82 -8.89 -20.55
N LYS A 80 8.33 -9.42 -19.41
CA LYS A 80 8.87 -10.53 -18.55
C LYS A 80 10.21 -10.42 -17.74
N PRO A 81 10.15 -10.79 -16.43
CA PRO A 81 9.50 -9.98 -15.39
C PRO A 81 10.12 -10.13 -13.97
N THR A 82 10.24 -9.04 -13.23
CA THR A 82 9.71 -9.04 -11.86
C THR A 82 9.04 -7.70 -11.60
N SER A 83 8.07 -7.35 -12.44
CA SER A 83 7.51 -6.00 -12.40
C SER A 83 6.76 -5.76 -11.10
N LEU A 84 7.33 -4.86 -10.32
CA LEU A 84 6.72 -4.22 -9.19
C LEU A 84 5.81 -3.13 -9.72
N TRP A 85 4.50 -3.23 -9.52
CA TRP A 85 3.54 -2.16 -9.78
C TRP A 85 3.41 -1.30 -8.55
N LEU A 86 3.73 -0.01 -8.65
CA LEU A 86 3.52 0.97 -7.59
C LEU A 86 2.43 1.95 -7.99
N SER A 87 1.52 2.26 -7.07
CA SER A 87 0.42 3.22 -7.26
C SER A 87 0.48 4.30 -6.18
N SER A 88 0.10 5.53 -6.55
CA SER A 88 0.07 6.69 -5.65
C SER A 88 -0.73 7.82 -6.28
N SER A 89 -1.68 8.39 -5.52
CA SER A 89 -2.47 9.57 -5.92
C SER A 89 -1.72 10.89 -5.70
N MET A 90 -1.67 11.71 -6.76
CA MET A 90 -1.22 13.13 -6.87
C MET A 90 0.09 13.57 -6.19
N ALA A 91 1.06 14.17 -6.92
CA ALA A 91 2.45 14.31 -6.44
C ALA A 91 3.01 15.70 -6.10
N ASN A 92 3.68 15.76 -4.93
CA ASN A 92 4.74 16.72 -4.53
C ASN A 92 6.14 16.05 -4.44
N ILE A 93 7.21 16.82 -4.15
CA ILE A 93 8.64 16.41 -4.12
C ILE A 93 8.91 15.24 -3.17
N THR A 94 8.30 15.23 -1.98
CA THR A 94 8.43 14.18 -0.96
C THR A 94 7.97 12.80 -1.46
N GLN A 95 6.99 12.80 -2.38
CA GLN A 95 6.40 11.60 -2.96
C GLN A 95 7.36 10.86 -3.90
N ARG A 96 8.13 11.62 -4.71
CA ARG A 96 9.16 11.04 -5.58
C ARG A 96 10.23 10.33 -4.75
N TYR A 97 10.53 10.84 -3.57
CA TYR A 97 11.57 10.27 -2.71
C TYR A 97 11.12 8.94 -2.08
N ALA A 98 9.87 8.84 -1.63
CA ALA A 98 9.32 7.60 -1.07
C ALA A 98 9.22 6.48 -2.12
N LEU A 99 8.68 6.78 -3.31
CA LEU A 99 8.56 5.81 -4.39
C LEU A 99 9.94 5.34 -4.88
N LYS A 100 10.89 6.27 -5.05
CA LYS A 100 12.28 5.94 -5.44
C LYS A 100 13.00 5.12 -4.38
N LYS A 101 12.75 5.37 -3.09
CA LYS A 101 13.31 4.55 -2.00
C LYS A 101 12.81 3.13 -2.07
N LEU A 102 11.52 2.95 -2.35
CA LEU A 102 10.93 1.62 -2.45
C LEU A 102 11.41 0.89 -3.71
N GLU A 103 11.47 1.57 -4.85
CA GLU A 103 12.08 1.05 -6.08
C GLU A 103 13.54 0.63 -5.84
N PHE A 104 14.33 1.48 -5.19
CA PHE A 104 15.72 1.21 -4.85
C PHE A 104 15.84 0.00 -3.92
N ALA A 105 15.00 -0.09 -2.88
CA ALA A 105 14.95 -1.25 -1.99
C ALA A 105 14.60 -2.54 -2.75
N ALA A 106 13.63 -2.50 -3.65
CA ALA A 106 13.25 -3.66 -4.46
C ALA A 106 14.40 -4.11 -5.38
N LYS A 107 15.14 -3.16 -5.98
CA LYS A 107 16.35 -3.46 -6.76
C LYS A 107 17.44 -4.12 -5.93
N ILE A 108 17.67 -3.64 -4.69
CA ILE A 108 18.65 -4.25 -3.77
C ILE A 108 18.29 -5.71 -3.47
N VAL A 109 17.00 -6.00 -3.26
CA VAL A 109 16.53 -7.35 -2.94
C VAL A 109 16.66 -8.30 -4.13
N GLY A 110 16.59 -7.79 -5.37
CA GLY A 110 16.77 -8.59 -6.58
C GLY A 110 15.58 -8.56 -7.54
N PHE A 111 14.56 -7.74 -7.28
CA PHE A 111 13.47 -7.50 -8.24
C PHE A 111 14.01 -6.78 -9.49
N LYS A 112 13.57 -7.24 -10.65
CA LYS A 112 13.91 -6.68 -11.97
C LYS A 112 12.65 -6.16 -12.67
N ASP A 113 12.78 -5.33 -13.70
CA ASP A 113 11.64 -4.88 -14.52
C ASP A 113 10.55 -4.09 -13.77
N ILE A 114 10.94 -3.26 -12.79
CA ILE A 114 10.02 -2.50 -11.94
C ILE A 114 9.26 -1.42 -12.72
N GLU A 115 7.93 -1.38 -12.57
CA GLU A 115 7.04 -0.43 -13.24
C GLU A 115 6.35 0.49 -12.25
N LEU A 116 6.64 1.79 -12.33
CA LEU A 116 6.01 2.78 -11.46
C LEU A 116 4.81 3.41 -12.18
N GLN A 117 3.61 3.20 -11.65
CA GLN A 117 2.41 3.87 -12.13
C GLN A 117 1.86 4.86 -11.09
N LYS A 118 0.96 5.73 -11.54
CA LYS A 118 0.22 6.64 -10.66
C LYS A 118 -1.24 6.54 -11.03
N PHE A 119 -2.06 6.49 -10.01
CA PHE A 119 -3.51 6.50 -10.15
C PHE A 119 -4.04 7.68 -9.36
N GLU A 120 -4.88 8.49 -10.00
CA GLU A 120 -5.70 9.43 -9.24
C GLU A 120 -6.75 8.61 -8.50
N GLY A 121 -6.71 8.61 -7.17
CA GLY A 121 -7.77 8.03 -6.37
C GLY A 121 -9.07 8.79 -6.65
N GLY A 122 -10.16 8.06 -6.84
CA GLY A 122 -11.49 8.67 -6.87
C GLY A 122 -11.79 9.33 -5.52
N TRP A 123 -12.60 10.39 -5.54
CA TRP A 123 -13.25 10.80 -4.31
C TRP A 123 -14.16 9.65 -3.85
N PRO A 124 -14.21 9.34 -2.55
CA PRO A 124 -15.18 8.37 -2.03
C PRO A 124 -16.58 8.75 -2.49
N SER A 125 -17.40 7.76 -2.84
CA SER A 125 -18.79 8.04 -3.19
C SER A 125 -19.55 8.56 -1.96
N GLU A 126 -20.69 9.23 -2.16
CA GLU A 126 -21.55 9.61 -1.02
C GLU A 126 -22.03 8.39 -0.23
N GLU A 127 -22.19 7.24 -0.89
CA GLU A 127 -22.51 5.97 -0.23
C GLU A 127 -21.38 5.53 0.70
N ASP A 128 -20.13 5.51 0.21
CA ASP A 128 -18.94 5.20 1.03
C ASP A 128 -18.80 6.16 2.21
N MET A 129 -19.03 7.46 1.96
CA MET A 129 -18.98 8.49 3.00
C MET A 129 -20.11 8.32 4.02
N SER A 130 -21.29 7.88 3.59
CA SER A 130 -22.43 7.63 4.48
C SER A 130 -22.17 6.44 5.39
N GLU A 131 -21.68 5.33 4.84
CA GLU A 131 -21.28 4.15 5.63
C GLU A 131 -20.19 4.51 6.65
N TRP A 132 -19.19 5.28 6.23
CA TRP A 132 -18.14 5.76 7.13
C TRP A 132 -18.68 6.68 8.22
N ARG A 133 -19.62 7.58 7.92
CA ARG A 133 -20.28 8.44 8.93
C ARG A 133 -21.06 7.62 9.96
N GLU A 134 -21.69 6.52 9.55
CA GLU A 134 -22.41 5.62 10.45
C GLU A 134 -21.43 4.86 11.36
N LYS A 135 -20.40 4.23 10.79
CA LYS A 135 -19.35 3.54 11.56
C LYS A 135 -18.63 4.46 12.54
N MET A 136 -18.29 5.68 12.11
CA MET A 136 -17.67 6.67 12.99
C MET A 136 -18.57 7.05 14.16
N ARG A 137 -19.89 7.18 13.94
CA ARG A 137 -20.85 7.43 15.03
C ARG A 137 -20.88 6.28 16.02
N GLU A 138 -20.91 5.04 15.55
CA GLU A 138 -20.83 3.88 16.45
C GLU A 138 -19.55 3.88 17.28
N MET A 139 -18.42 4.19 16.65
CA MET A 139 -17.12 4.26 17.35
C MET A 139 -17.08 5.38 18.39
N ILE A 140 -17.57 6.59 18.05
CA ILE A 140 -17.65 7.72 18.97
C ILE A 140 -18.55 7.38 20.16
N ASN A 141 -19.68 6.70 19.93
CA ASN A 141 -20.59 6.31 20.99
C ASN A 141 -19.98 5.30 21.99
N ARG A 142 -18.98 4.53 21.55
CA ARG A 142 -18.21 3.59 22.38
C ARG A 142 -17.05 4.23 23.14
N ILE A 143 -16.80 5.53 22.96
CA ILE A 143 -15.81 6.26 23.76
C ILE A 143 -16.43 6.54 25.13
N ASP A 144 -15.78 6.04 26.18
CA ASP A 144 -16.19 6.22 27.58
C ASP A 144 -15.79 7.60 28.15
N ASP A 145 -14.76 8.21 27.58
CA ASP A 145 -14.29 9.55 27.95
C ASP A 145 -15.19 10.61 27.31
N GLU A 146 -16.03 11.24 28.12
CA GLU A 146 -17.02 12.22 27.68
C GLU A 146 -16.39 13.51 27.12
N ASP A 147 -15.21 13.90 27.57
CA ASP A 147 -14.50 15.08 27.06
C ASP A 147 -13.93 14.80 25.66
N LEU A 148 -13.35 13.61 25.46
CA LEU A 148 -12.90 13.13 24.15
C LEU A 148 -14.08 12.94 23.18
N LYS A 149 -15.21 12.45 23.68
CA LYS A 149 -16.44 12.27 22.90
C LYS A 149 -17.04 13.60 22.46
N ALA A 150 -17.01 14.62 23.32
CA ALA A 150 -17.49 15.97 23.04
C ALA A 150 -16.63 16.72 22.00
N ALA A 151 -15.37 16.32 21.80
CA ALA A 151 -14.48 16.91 20.80
C ALA A 151 -14.84 16.52 19.35
N PHE A 152 -15.65 15.46 19.15
CA PHE A 152 -16.13 15.09 17.82
C PHE A 152 -17.38 15.92 17.46
N PRO A 153 -17.40 16.57 16.27
CA PRO A 153 -18.52 17.41 15.89
C PRO A 153 -19.81 16.59 15.79
N LYS A 154 -20.84 16.99 16.55
CA LYS A 154 -22.20 16.50 16.37
C LYS A 154 -22.69 16.99 15.01
N SER A 155 -22.55 16.15 14.00
CA SER A 155 -22.96 16.47 12.63
C SER A 155 -24.49 16.45 12.59
N GLY A 156 -25.10 17.56 12.17
CA GLY A 156 -26.54 17.66 11.90
C GLY A 156 -26.97 16.84 10.70
#